data_AF-A0A1V6I3A7-F1
#
_entry.id   AF-A0A1V6I3A7-F1
#
_cell.length_a   1.000
_cell.length_b   1.000
_cell.length_c   1.000
_cell.angle_alpha   90.00
_cell.angle_beta   90.00
_cell.angle_gamma   90.00
#
_symmetry.space_group_name_H-M   'P 1'
#
loop_
_entity.id
_entity.type
_entity.pdbx_description
1 polymer ?
#
loop_
_entity_poly.entity_id
_entity_poly.type
_entity_poly.pdbx_seq_one_letter_code
_entity_poly.pdbx_strand_id
1 'polypeptide(L)'
;MDLIMPGVGLIFWTSIIFIILLLILGKVAWKPINKMINNRNQSIEDALNMAEKAREEMKQLKAGNEQIMIEARIERDNILKEARELKEQIVAEAKQEAGKEVEKLKKNASMEIAAQKAAAVEEIRNQVLDLSILVAEKVIRREVKDKKDNQVLVDDILKDVKFN
;
A
#
# COMPACT_ATOMS: atom_id res chain seq x y z
N MET A 1 91.51 -71.40 7.27
CA MET A 1 90.36 -70.58 6.82
C MET A 1 89.24 -70.63 7.87
N ASP A 2 89.58 -70.64 9.17
CA ASP A 2 88.61 -70.85 10.26
C ASP A 2 88.24 -69.57 11.03
N LEU A 3 88.56 -68.39 10.47
CA LEU A 3 88.29 -67.09 11.11
C LEU A 3 87.11 -66.32 10.49
N ILE A 4 86.41 -66.89 9.50
CA ILE A 4 85.40 -66.16 8.70
C ILE A 4 84.00 -66.78 8.79
N MET A 5 83.86 -67.98 9.36
CA MET A 5 82.55 -68.55 9.66
C MET A 5 82.19 -68.22 11.11
N PRO A 6 81.12 -67.44 11.35
CA PRO A 6 80.65 -67.24 12.72
C PRO A 6 80.37 -68.61 13.34
N GLY A 7 80.88 -68.84 14.55
CA GLY A 7 80.69 -70.12 15.24
C GLY A 7 79.21 -70.50 15.29
N VAL A 8 78.89 -71.78 15.11
CA VAL A 8 77.51 -72.29 15.00
C VAL A 8 76.60 -71.80 16.14
N GLY A 9 77.16 -71.60 17.35
CA GLY A 9 76.45 -71.01 18.48
C GLY A 9 75.99 -69.56 18.27
N LEU A 10 76.78 -68.72 17.61
CA LEU A 10 76.40 -67.33 17.31
C LEU A 10 75.20 -67.29 16.36
N ILE A 11 75.24 -68.09 15.29
CA ILE A 11 74.16 -68.18 14.28
C ILE A 11 72.85 -68.69 14.92
N PHE A 12 72.94 -69.64 15.84
CA PHE A 12 71.78 -70.18 16.56
C PHE A 12 71.12 -69.11 17.45
N TRP A 13 71.90 -68.42 18.28
CA TRP A 13 71.39 -67.37 19.16
C TRP A 13 70.88 -66.14 18.40
N THR A 14 71.55 -65.73 17.32
CA THR A 14 71.06 -64.62 16.48
C THR A 14 69.76 -64.97 15.78
N SER A 15 69.60 -66.21 15.29
CA SER A 15 68.35 -66.67 14.69
C SER A 15 67.20 -66.71 15.69
N ILE A 16 67.45 -67.16 16.93
CA ILE A 16 66.45 -67.14 18.01
C ILE A 16 66.03 -65.71 18.35
N ILE A 17 66.99 -64.80 18.53
CA ILE A 17 66.70 -63.39 18.83
C ILE A 17 65.94 -62.75 17.66
N PHE A 18 66.32 -63.06 16.42
CA PHE A 18 65.63 -62.57 15.23
C PHE A 18 64.19 -63.07 15.13
N ILE A 19 63.93 -64.36 15.42
CA ILE A 19 62.57 -64.92 15.46
C ILE A 19 61.75 -64.27 16.58
N ILE A 20 62.32 -64.12 17.78
CA ILE A 20 61.65 -63.44 18.90
C ILE A 20 61.31 -61.99 18.53
N LEU A 21 62.25 -61.28 17.92
CA LEU A 21 62.04 -59.91 17.43
C LEU A 21 60.93 -59.85 16.36
N LEU A 22 60.92 -60.79 15.40
CA LEU A 22 59.86 -60.90 14.39
C LEU A 22 58.48 -61.12 15.01
N LEU A 23 58.38 -61.99 16.02
CA LEU A 23 57.11 -62.25 16.71
C LEU A 23 56.63 -61.03 17.51
N ILE A 24 57.55 -60.32 18.17
CA ILE A 24 57.24 -59.08 18.89
C ILE A 24 56.80 -58.00 17.90
N LEU A 25 57.54 -57.80 16.80
CA LEU A 25 57.24 -56.80 15.78
C LEU A 25 55.91 -57.12 15.07
N GLY A 26 55.67 -58.38 14.72
CA GLY A 26 54.40 -58.83 14.14
C GLY A 26 53.21 -58.58 15.06
N LYS A 27 53.37 -58.81 16.38
CA LYS A 27 52.27 -58.57 17.35
C LYS A 27 52.06 -57.08 17.65
N VAL A 28 53.14 -56.29 17.71
CA VAL A 28 53.10 -54.89 18.14
C VAL A 28 52.85 -53.93 16.97
N ALA A 29 53.44 -54.14 15.80
CA ALA A 29 53.32 -53.24 14.65
C ALA A 29 52.02 -53.42 13.84
N TRP A 30 51.39 -54.60 13.90
CA TRP A 30 50.17 -54.86 13.12
C TRP A 30 48.97 -53.99 13.56
N LYS A 31 48.81 -53.79 14.88
CA LYS A 31 47.73 -52.96 15.43
C LYS A 31 47.79 -51.48 14.99
N PRO A 32 48.92 -50.75 15.11
CA PRO A 32 48.98 -49.35 14.70
C PRO A 32 48.86 -49.17 13.18
N ILE A 33 49.38 -50.10 12.37
CA ILE A 33 49.27 -50.04 10.90
C ILE A 33 47.80 -50.16 10.47
N ASN A 34 47.10 -51.17 10.96
CA ASN A 34 45.66 -51.33 10.65
C ASN A 34 44.83 -50.15 11.16
N LYS A 35 45.17 -49.62 12.35
CA LYS A 35 44.49 -48.44 12.89
C LYS A 35 44.69 -47.21 11.99
N MET A 36 45.89 -47.00 11.46
CA MET A 36 46.18 -45.88 10.58
C MET A 36 45.41 -45.99 9.25
N ILE A 37 45.36 -47.19 8.67
CA ILE A 37 44.62 -47.45 7.43
C ILE A 37 43.12 -47.25 7.66
N ASN A 38 42.56 -47.81 8.74
CA ASN A 38 41.15 -47.66 9.07
C ASN A 38 40.78 -46.20 9.35
N ASN A 39 41.60 -45.46 10.10
CA ASN A 39 41.38 -44.04 10.34
C ASN A 39 41.38 -43.23 9.04
N ARG A 40 42.28 -43.54 8.10
CA ARG A 40 42.31 -42.88 6.79
C ARG A 40 41.07 -43.22 5.98
N ASN A 41 40.66 -44.48 5.93
CA ASN A 41 39.46 -44.90 5.21
C ASN A 41 38.21 -44.23 5.79
N GLN A 42 38.07 -44.23 7.11
CA GLN A 42 36.96 -43.58 7.80
C GLN A 42 36.95 -42.06 7.53
N SER A 43 38.11 -41.39 7.57
CA SER A 43 38.19 -39.96 7.26
C SER A 43 37.78 -39.65 5.81
N ILE A 44 38.15 -40.51 4.86
CA ILE A 44 37.75 -40.36 3.46
C ILE A 44 36.24 -40.58 3.30
N GLU A 45 35.71 -41.62 3.93
CA GLU A 45 34.28 -41.93 3.92
C GLU A 45 33.46 -40.79 4.53
N ASP A 46 33.88 -40.28 5.68
CA ASP A 46 33.25 -39.13 6.33
C ASP A 46 33.32 -37.88 5.43
N ALA A 47 34.47 -37.61 4.81
CA ALA A 47 34.63 -36.48 3.88
C ALA A 47 33.72 -36.59 2.65
N LEU A 48 33.58 -37.79 2.08
CA LEU A 48 32.70 -38.05 0.94
C LEU A 48 31.22 -37.90 1.35
N ASN A 49 30.83 -38.47 2.49
CA ASN A 49 29.48 -38.35 3.04
C ASN A 49 29.11 -36.90 3.33
N MET A 50 30.04 -36.10 3.90
CA MET A 50 29.83 -34.67 4.12
C MET A 50 29.68 -33.91 2.80
N ALA A 51 30.49 -34.22 1.79
CA ALA A 51 30.40 -33.58 0.48
C ALA A 51 29.09 -33.91 -0.24
N GLU A 52 28.60 -35.15 -0.12
CA GLU A 52 27.31 -35.57 -0.69
C GLU A 52 26.14 -34.88 0.02
N LYS A 53 26.14 -34.85 1.37
CA LYS A 53 25.15 -34.09 2.15
C LYS A 53 25.13 -32.61 1.78
N ALA A 54 26.30 -31.97 1.70
CA ALA A 54 26.39 -30.57 1.32
C ALA A 54 25.85 -30.32 -0.10
N ARG A 55 26.08 -31.24 -1.05
CA ARG A 55 25.50 -31.15 -2.40
C ARG A 55 23.98 -31.29 -2.39
N GLU A 56 23.45 -32.22 -1.63
CA GLU A 56 22.00 -32.41 -1.52
C GLU A 56 21.33 -31.21 -0.84
N GLU A 57 21.90 -30.70 0.26
CA GLU A 57 21.44 -29.47 0.92
C GLU A 57 21.48 -28.26 -0.03
N MET A 58 22.55 -28.09 -0.81
CA MET A 58 22.62 -27.02 -1.82
C MET A 58 21.55 -27.17 -2.90
N LYS A 59 21.26 -28.40 -3.34
CA LYS A 59 20.23 -28.68 -4.33
C LYS A 59 18.84 -28.34 -3.77
N GLN A 60 18.56 -28.74 -2.53
CA GLN A 60 17.31 -28.42 -1.83
C GLN A 60 17.16 -26.91 -1.62
N LEU A 61 18.23 -26.23 -1.18
CA LEU A 61 18.23 -24.78 -1.00
C LEU A 61 17.98 -24.04 -2.32
N LYS A 62 18.59 -24.51 -3.43
CA LYS A 62 18.38 -23.93 -4.75
C LYS A 62 16.92 -24.11 -5.21
N ALA A 63 16.37 -25.32 -5.05
CA ALA A 63 14.97 -25.59 -5.38
C ALA A 63 14.02 -24.74 -4.52
N GLY A 64 14.28 -24.62 -3.23
CA GLY A 64 13.52 -23.77 -2.31
C GLY A 64 13.58 -22.28 -2.70
N ASN A 65 14.76 -21.78 -3.07
CA ASN A 65 14.92 -20.39 -3.54
C ASN A 65 14.19 -20.13 -4.86
N GLU A 66 14.22 -21.07 -5.81
CA GLU A 66 13.46 -20.97 -7.05
C GLU A 66 11.96 -20.91 -6.78
N GLN A 67 11.47 -21.74 -5.86
CA GLN A 67 10.06 -21.73 -5.44
C GLN A 67 9.66 -20.41 -4.77
N ILE A 68 10.45 -19.93 -3.81
CA ILE A 68 10.23 -18.63 -3.15
C ILE A 68 10.23 -17.48 -4.17
N MET A 69 11.12 -17.53 -5.16
CA MET A 69 11.18 -16.51 -6.22
C MET A 69 9.93 -16.51 -7.11
N ILE A 70 9.36 -17.69 -7.39
CA ILE A 70 8.11 -17.82 -8.14
C ILE A 70 6.94 -17.28 -7.31
N GLU A 71 6.85 -17.69 -6.04
CA GLU A 71 5.81 -17.22 -5.12
C GLU A 71 5.84 -15.70 -4.94
N ALA A 72 7.03 -15.13 -4.74
CA ALA A 72 7.21 -13.67 -4.64
C ALA A 72 6.78 -12.93 -5.91
N ARG A 73 6.99 -13.53 -7.10
CA ARG A 73 6.53 -12.94 -8.37
C ARG A 73 5.01 -12.99 -8.49
N ILE A 74 4.39 -14.11 -8.12
CA ILE A 74 2.93 -14.26 -8.12
C ILE A 74 2.30 -13.27 -7.14
N GLU A 75 2.82 -13.18 -5.93
CA GLU A 75 2.34 -12.24 -4.91
C GLU A 75 2.50 -10.79 -5.37
N ARG A 76 3.66 -10.42 -5.92
CA ARG A 76 3.86 -9.10 -6.52
C ARG A 76 2.83 -8.79 -7.60
N ASP A 77 2.57 -9.73 -8.50
CA ASP A 77 1.65 -9.52 -9.60
C ASP A 77 0.20 -9.40 -9.10
N ASN A 78 -0.16 -10.15 -8.05
CA ASN A 78 -1.45 -9.99 -7.35
C ASN A 78 -1.57 -8.61 -6.69
N ILE A 79 -0.56 -8.17 -5.95
CA ILE A 79 -0.55 -6.82 -5.33
C ILE A 79 -0.69 -5.73 -6.40
N LEU A 80 0.02 -5.86 -7.52
CA LEU A 80 -0.09 -4.90 -8.63
C LEU A 80 -1.47 -4.90 -9.28
N LYS A 81 -2.11 -6.06 -9.39
CA LYS A 81 -3.47 -6.19 -9.90
C LYS A 81 -4.47 -5.54 -8.94
N GLU A 82 -4.43 -5.90 -7.66
CA GLU A 82 -5.29 -5.32 -6.63
C GLU A 82 -5.13 -3.79 -6.53
N ALA A 83 -3.89 -3.29 -6.60
CA ALA A 83 -3.63 -1.85 -6.59
C ALA A 83 -4.24 -1.14 -7.81
N ARG A 84 -4.25 -1.77 -8.99
CA ARG A 84 -4.90 -1.22 -10.20
C ARG A 84 -6.42 -1.22 -10.06
N GLU A 85 -7.00 -2.32 -9.60
CA GLU A 85 -8.46 -2.43 -9.36
C GLU A 85 -8.92 -1.40 -8.32
N LEU A 86 -8.21 -1.28 -7.20
CA LEU A 86 -8.49 -0.28 -6.17
C LEU A 86 -8.36 1.16 -6.71
N LYS A 87 -7.32 1.43 -7.51
CA LYS A 87 -7.17 2.74 -8.16
C LYS A 87 -8.36 3.06 -9.07
N GLU A 88 -8.78 2.11 -9.90
CA GLU A 88 -9.93 2.29 -10.80
C GLU A 88 -11.22 2.52 -10.02
N GLN A 89 -11.43 1.76 -8.94
CA GLN A 89 -12.55 1.94 -8.03
C GLN A 89 -12.56 3.33 -7.39
N ILE A 90 -11.43 3.77 -6.81
CA ILE A 90 -11.31 5.11 -6.19
C ILE A 90 -11.60 6.21 -7.21
N VAL A 91 -11.08 6.08 -8.44
CA VAL A 91 -11.34 7.06 -9.50
C VAL A 91 -12.81 7.07 -9.91
N ALA A 92 -13.46 5.90 -10.00
CA ALA A 92 -14.87 5.79 -10.31
C ALA A 92 -15.75 6.41 -9.21
N GLU A 93 -15.49 6.08 -7.94
CA GLU A 93 -16.17 6.64 -6.78
C GLU A 93 -15.99 8.16 -6.70
N ALA A 94 -14.76 8.66 -6.87
CA ALA A 94 -14.49 10.09 -6.88
C ALA A 94 -15.23 10.83 -8.00
N LYS A 95 -15.30 10.25 -9.21
CA LYS A 95 -16.08 10.82 -10.32
C LYS A 95 -17.58 10.83 -10.02
N GLN A 96 -18.11 9.76 -9.43
CA GLN A 96 -19.51 9.67 -9.06
C GLN A 96 -19.87 10.72 -7.99
N GLU A 97 -19.05 10.84 -6.96
CA GLU A 97 -19.27 11.81 -5.88
C GLU A 97 -19.13 13.25 -6.37
N ALA A 98 -18.13 13.53 -7.20
CA ALA A 98 -18.00 14.83 -7.86
C ALA A 98 -19.23 15.15 -8.73
N GLY A 99 -19.78 14.17 -9.45
CA GLY A 99 -21.02 14.34 -10.22
C GLY A 99 -22.21 14.74 -9.35
N LYS A 100 -22.42 14.06 -8.22
CA LYS A 100 -23.48 14.38 -7.26
C LYS A 100 -23.32 15.78 -6.66
N GLU A 101 -22.10 16.15 -6.25
CA GLU A 101 -21.82 17.48 -5.70
C GLU A 101 -22.04 18.58 -6.74
N VAL A 102 -21.68 18.34 -8.01
CA VAL A 102 -21.97 19.28 -9.11
C VAL A 102 -23.47 19.45 -9.33
N GLU A 103 -24.26 18.37 -9.31
CA GLU A 103 -25.72 18.46 -9.43
C GLU A 103 -26.35 19.22 -8.27
N LYS A 104 -25.90 18.95 -7.04
CA LYS A 104 -26.32 19.66 -5.83
C LYS A 104 -25.98 21.15 -5.92
N LEU A 105 -24.77 21.50 -6.36
CA LEU A 105 -24.36 22.88 -6.56
C LEU A 105 -25.22 23.59 -7.61
N LYS A 106 -25.50 22.95 -8.76
CA LYS A 106 -26.38 23.50 -9.80
C LYS A 106 -27.80 23.72 -9.29
N LYS A 107 -28.34 22.78 -8.50
CA LYS A 107 -29.66 22.91 -7.88
C LYS A 107 -29.69 24.09 -6.92
N ASN A 108 -28.69 24.21 -6.06
CA ASN A 108 -28.57 25.32 -5.11
C ASN A 108 -28.45 26.67 -5.82
N ALA A 109 -27.57 26.77 -6.83
CA ALA A 109 -27.42 27.98 -7.64
C ALA A 109 -28.73 28.36 -8.34
N SER A 110 -29.48 27.37 -8.85
CA SER A 110 -30.78 27.62 -9.50
C SER A 110 -31.83 28.13 -8.52
N MET A 111 -31.86 27.59 -7.29
CA MET A 111 -32.74 28.06 -6.21
C MET A 111 -32.35 29.49 -5.78
N GLU A 112 -31.06 29.78 -5.66
CA GLU A 112 -30.56 31.11 -5.31
C GLU A 112 -30.89 32.16 -6.38
N ILE A 113 -30.69 31.82 -7.66
CA ILE A 113 -31.08 32.67 -8.80
C ILE A 113 -32.59 32.93 -8.78
N ALA A 114 -33.41 31.92 -8.51
CA ALA A 114 -34.86 32.09 -8.41
C ALA A 114 -35.25 33.02 -7.26
N ALA A 115 -34.62 32.88 -6.10
CA ALA A 115 -34.82 33.75 -4.95
C ALA A 115 -34.39 35.20 -5.23
N GLN A 116 -33.21 35.40 -5.85
CA GLN A 116 -32.72 36.72 -6.27
C GLN A 116 -33.66 37.39 -7.28
N LYS A 117 -34.17 36.62 -8.25
CA LYS A 117 -35.16 37.13 -9.22
C LYS A 117 -36.45 37.56 -8.54
N ALA A 118 -36.95 36.79 -7.58
CA ALA A 118 -38.14 37.15 -6.82
C ALA A 118 -37.92 38.44 -6.01
N ALA A 119 -36.77 38.57 -5.34
CA ALA A 119 -36.39 39.77 -4.61
C ALA A 119 -36.28 41.00 -5.53
N ALA A 120 -35.66 40.87 -6.70
CA ALA A 120 -35.56 41.95 -7.68
C ALA A 120 -36.93 42.39 -8.23
N VAL A 121 -37.85 41.45 -8.46
CA VAL A 121 -39.23 41.78 -8.88
C VAL A 121 -39.98 42.54 -7.79
N GLU A 122 -39.80 42.15 -6.53
CA GLU A 122 -40.41 42.85 -5.40
C GLU A 122 -39.82 44.26 -5.22
N GLU A 123 -38.51 44.41 -5.39
CA GLU A 123 -37.86 45.73 -5.38
C GLU A 123 -38.40 46.63 -6.50
N ILE A 124 -38.53 46.12 -7.72
CA ILE A 124 -39.13 46.87 -8.84
C ILE A 124 -40.59 47.25 -8.52
N ARG A 125 -41.38 46.35 -7.93
CA ARG A 125 -42.76 46.63 -7.54
C ARG A 125 -42.81 47.79 -6.54
N ASN A 126 -41.95 47.79 -5.53
CA ASN A 126 -41.87 48.87 -4.54
C ASN A 126 -41.48 50.20 -5.20
N GLN A 127 -40.48 50.21 -6.09
CA GLN A 127 -40.11 51.41 -6.83
C GLN A 127 -41.26 51.97 -7.70
N VAL A 128 -42.06 51.10 -8.32
CA VAL A 128 -43.23 51.50 -9.11
C VAL A 128 -44.33 52.08 -8.22
N LEU A 129 -44.55 51.53 -7.02
CA LEU A 129 -45.50 52.06 -6.05
C LEU A 129 -45.09 53.47 -5.59
N ASP A 130 -43.82 53.68 -5.25
CA ASP A 130 -43.28 54.97 -4.86
C ASP A 130 -43.42 56.02 -5.98
N LEU A 131 -43.08 55.64 -7.22
CA LEU A 131 -43.27 56.48 -8.41
C LEU A 131 -44.75 56.82 -8.63
N SER A 132 -45.65 55.86 -8.42
CA SER A 132 -47.10 56.06 -8.60
C SER A 132 -47.67 57.04 -7.57
N ILE A 133 -47.23 56.95 -6.31
CA ILE A 133 -47.59 57.90 -5.25
C ILE A 133 -47.07 59.30 -5.61
N LEU A 134 -45.82 59.42 -6.06
CA LEU A 134 -45.22 60.68 -6.49
C LEU A 134 -45.99 61.34 -7.65
N VAL A 135 -46.40 60.53 -8.63
CA VAL A 135 -47.23 61.00 -9.77
C VAL A 135 -48.60 61.43 -9.29
N ALA A 136 -49.28 60.64 -8.45
CA ALA A 136 -50.58 60.99 -7.88
C ALA A 136 -50.51 62.29 -7.08
N GLU A 137 -49.49 62.46 -6.23
CA GLU A 137 -49.25 63.69 -5.46
C GLU A 137 -49.02 64.91 -6.37
N LYS A 138 -48.33 64.72 -7.50
CA LYS A 138 -48.10 65.77 -8.50
C LYS A 138 -49.36 66.14 -9.28
N VAL A 139 -50.20 65.16 -9.62
CA VAL A 139 -51.51 65.38 -10.28
C VAL A 139 -52.46 66.10 -9.33
N ILE A 140 -52.61 65.63 -8.09
CA ILE A 140 -53.45 66.28 -7.06
C ILE A 140 -53.00 67.72 -6.84
N ARG A 141 -51.69 67.99 -6.68
CA ARG A 141 -51.18 69.37 -6.56
C ARG A 141 -51.45 70.24 -7.77
N ARG A 142 -51.59 69.66 -8.97
CA ARG A 142 -51.91 70.40 -10.20
C ARG A 142 -53.40 70.75 -10.23
N GLU A 143 -54.29 69.79 -9.98
CA GLU A 143 -55.74 70.01 -9.92
C GLU A 143 -56.12 70.99 -8.79
N VAL A 144 -55.50 70.88 -7.60
CA VAL A 144 -55.73 71.79 -6.46
C VAL A 144 -55.25 73.24 -6.74
N LYS A 145 -54.31 73.43 -7.69
CA LYS A 145 -53.88 74.77 -8.11
C LYS A 145 -54.87 75.46 -9.05
N ASP A 146 -55.75 74.71 -9.72
CA ASP A 146 -56.83 75.29 -10.51
C ASP A 146 -57.96 75.74 -9.57
N LYS A 147 -58.20 77.06 -9.53
CA LYS A 147 -59.07 77.74 -8.55
C LYS A 147 -60.54 77.27 -8.52
N LYS A 148 -60.97 76.37 -9.41
CA LYS A 148 -62.35 75.88 -9.48
C LYS A 148 -62.64 74.66 -8.59
N ASP A 149 -61.64 73.84 -8.25
CA ASP A 149 -61.87 72.57 -7.53
C ASP A 149 -61.76 72.66 -6.00
N ASN A 150 -61.19 73.75 -5.48
CA ASN A 150 -61.03 73.96 -4.03
C ASN A 150 -62.36 74.13 -3.27
N GLN A 151 -63.45 74.54 -3.94
CA GLN A 151 -64.76 74.66 -3.28
C GLN A 151 -65.47 73.30 -3.15
N VAL A 152 -65.29 72.40 -4.14
CA VAL A 152 -65.94 71.08 -4.14
C VAL A 152 -65.29 70.12 -3.15
N LEU A 153 -63.95 70.14 -3.04
CA LEU A 153 -63.20 69.31 -2.09
C LEU A 153 -63.49 69.65 -0.61
N VAL A 154 -63.71 70.92 -0.31
CA VAL A 154 -64.03 71.38 1.05
C VAL A 154 -65.45 70.95 1.44
N ASP A 155 -66.41 71.05 0.53
CA ASP A 155 -67.79 70.63 0.78
C ASP A 155 -67.94 69.09 0.95
N ASP A 156 -67.11 68.30 0.27
CA ASP A 156 -67.16 66.83 0.34
C ASP A 156 -66.49 66.28 1.63
N ILE A 157 -65.34 66.84 2.03
CA ILE A 157 -64.69 66.49 3.32
C ILE A 157 -65.58 66.92 4.50
N LEU A 158 -66.29 68.05 4.39
CA LEU A 158 -67.25 68.50 5.41
C LEU A 158 -68.52 67.62 5.47
N LYS A 159 -68.82 66.84 4.42
CA LYS A 159 -69.89 65.82 4.46
C LYS A 159 -69.43 64.53 5.14
N ASP A 160 -68.22 64.04 4.87
CA ASP A 160 -67.70 62.81 5.48
C ASP A 160 -67.41 62.98 6.99
N VAL A 161 -66.98 64.16 7.43
CA VAL A 161 -66.74 64.44 8.87
C VAL A 161 -68.05 64.61 9.65
N LYS A 162 -69.20 64.78 8.99
CA LYS A 162 -70.52 64.87 9.64
C LYS A 162 -71.24 63.53 9.80
N PHE A 163 -70.64 62.41 9.41
CA PHE A 163 -71.18 61.07 9.63
C PHE A 163 -70.30 60.22 10.56
N ASN A 164 -70.04 60.74 11.77
CA ASN A 164 -69.81 59.96 12.99
C ASN A 164 -70.20 60.78 14.23
#